data_AF-A0A7S3RQZ7-F1
#
_entry.id   AF-A0A7S3RQZ7-F1
#
_cell.length_a   1.000
_cell.length_b   1.000
_cell.length_c   1.000
_cell.angle_alpha   90.00
_cell.angle_beta   90.00
_cell.angle_gamma   90.00
#
_symmetry.space_group_name_H-M   'P 1'
#
loop_
_entity.id
_entity.type
_entity.pdbx_description
1 polymer ?
#
loop_
_entity_poly.entity_id
_entity_poly.type
_entity_poly.pdbx_seq_one_letter_code
_entity_poly.pdbx_strand_id
1 'polypeptide(L)'
;FDVEVAFPVDASGTLVAMQVTLLQKGSACPLSVNINAYKGMAELSAALEAGMTPIVSYWSSNDMLWMDGKGQDGQGPCAVDQASKCGETVKFWGFAVEALEAEGSTEAKAEPVPVTTTTMAITAPPMPV
;
A
#
# COMPACT_ATOMS: atom_id res chain seq x y z
N PHE A 1 9.65 -3.38 11.03
CA PHE A 1 9.87 -3.28 9.58
C PHE A 1 8.71 -2.50 9.01
N ASP A 2 8.97 -1.73 7.97
CA ASP A 2 7.95 -1.12 7.15
C ASP A 2 7.83 -1.97 5.89
N VAL A 3 6.60 -2.35 5.56
CA VAL A 3 6.27 -3.22 4.43
C VAL A 3 5.44 -2.41 3.46
N GLU A 4 5.93 -2.28 2.23
CA GLU A 4 5.22 -1.59 1.15
C GLU A 4 4.91 -2.61 0.05
N VAL A 5 3.68 -2.56 -0.47
CA VAL A 5 3.27 -3.36 -1.63
C VAL A 5 2.66 -2.44 -2.67
N ALA A 6 3.27 -2.40 -3.85
CA ALA A 6 2.79 -1.62 -4.99
C ALA A 6 2.14 -2.54 -6.04
N PHE A 7 1.04 -2.05 -6.62
CA PHE A 7 0.22 -2.73 -7.63
C PHE A 7 0.19 -1.92 -8.93
N PRO A 8 1.32 -1.84 -9.67
CA PRO A 8 1.37 -1.11 -10.93
C PRO A 8 0.47 -1.73 -12.00
N VAL A 9 -0.15 -0.86 -12.79
CA VAL A 9 -1.00 -1.25 -13.92
C VAL A 9 -0.42 -0.74 -15.24
N ASP A 10 -0.76 -1.41 -16.34
CA ASP A 10 -0.48 -0.89 -17.68
C ASP A 10 -1.49 0.18 -18.11
N ALA A 11 -1.37 0.66 -19.35
CA ALA A 11 -2.28 1.67 -19.92
C ALA A 11 -3.75 1.23 -20.03
N SER A 12 -4.03 -0.08 -19.92
CA SER A 12 -5.38 -0.63 -19.91
C SER A 12 -5.96 -0.79 -18.50
N GLY A 13 -5.19 -0.48 -17.46
CA GLY A 13 -5.56 -0.69 -16.06
C GLY A 13 -5.31 -2.12 -15.56
N THR A 14 -4.61 -2.95 -16.32
CA THR A 14 -4.32 -4.34 -15.94
C THR A 14 -3.08 -4.43 -15.07
N LEU A 15 -3.13 -5.20 -13.97
CA LEU A 15 -2.00 -5.40 -13.06
C LEU A 15 -0.83 -6.06 -13.79
N VAL A 16 0.35 -5.43 -13.74
CA VAL A 16 1.56 -5.97 -14.39
C VAL A 16 2.55 -6.61 -13.41
N ALA A 17 2.46 -6.25 -12.13
CA ALA A 17 3.30 -6.83 -11.09
C ALA A 17 2.68 -6.62 -9.70
N MET A 18 3.13 -7.42 -8.74
CA MET A 18 3.11 -7.05 -7.32
C MET A 18 4.56 -6.79 -6.90
N GLN A 19 4.83 -5.60 -6.38
CA GLN A 19 6.17 -5.23 -5.94
C GLN A 19 6.17 -5.09 -4.43
N VAL A 20 7.03 -5.84 -3.74
CA VAL A 20 7.13 -5.81 -2.28
C VAL A 20 8.47 -5.22 -1.90
N THR A 21 8.46 -4.22 -1.02
CA THR A 21 9.67 -3.64 -0.44
C THR A 21 9.60 -3.74 1.08
N LEU A 22 10.70 -4.20 1.68
CA LEU A 22 10.88 -4.31 3.12
C LEU A 22 11.98 -3.35 3.57
N LEU A 23 11.63 -2.44 4.48
CA LEU A 23 12.57 -1.53 5.10
C LEU A 23 12.69 -1.79 6.60
N GLN A 24 13.89 -1.60 7.12
CA GLN A 24 14.15 -1.64 8.56
C GLN A 24 14.91 -0.38 8.95
N LYS A 25 14.32 0.43 9.84
CA LYS A 25 14.98 1.61 10.38
C LYS A 25 16.35 1.25 10.95
N GLY A 26 17.39 1.95 10.50
CA GLY A 26 18.77 1.72 10.91
C GLY A 26 19.52 0.63 10.10
N SER A 27 18.86 -0.04 9.15
CA SER A 27 19.51 -0.89 8.15
C SER A 27 19.75 -0.12 6.86
N ALA A 28 20.87 -0.39 6.19
CA ALA A 28 21.21 0.19 4.88
C ALA A 28 20.77 -0.69 3.69
N CYS A 29 20.16 -1.85 3.95
CA CYS A 29 19.80 -2.84 2.93
C CYS A 29 18.29 -3.02 2.87
N PRO A 30 17.57 -2.27 2.01
CA PRO A 30 16.19 -2.59 1.68
C PRO A 30 16.14 -3.89 0.88
N LEU A 31 15.13 -4.72 1.14
CA LEU A 31 14.87 -5.93 0.35
C LEU A 31 13.67 -5.68 -0.56
N SER A 32 13.78 -6.04 -1.82
CA SER A 32 12.69 -5.89 -2.78
C SER A 32 12.50 -7.15 -3.61
N VAL A 33 11.23 -7.47 -3.89
CA VAL A 33 10.82 -8.57 -4.78
C VAL A 33 9.81 -8.03 -5.78
N ASN A 34 10.00 -8.36 -7.06
CA ASN A 34 9.07 -8.07 -8.13
C ASN A 34 8.42 -9.39 -8.60
N ILE A 35 7.11 -9.49 -8.46
CA ILE A 35 6.32 -10.65 -8.89
C ILE A 35 5.52 -10.24 -10.12
N ASN A 36 6.03 -10.54 -11.31
CA ASN A 36 5.40 -10.19 -12.60
C ASN A 36 5.04 -11.42 -13.46
N ALA A 37 5.46 -12.62 -13.05
CA ALA A 37 5.24 -13.87 -13.79
C ALA A 37 4.14 -14.76 -13.19
N TYR A 38 3.29 -14.21 -12.31
CA TYR A 38 2.17 -14.95 -11.76
C TYR A 38 1.12 -15.21 -12.84
N LYS A 39 0.69 -16.46 -13.01
CA LYS A 39 -0.24 -16.82 -14.10
C LYS A 39 -1.63 -16.21 -13.93
N GLY A 40 -2.03 -15.90 -12.69
CA GLY A 40 -3.36 -15.38 -12.36
C GLY A 40 -3.43 -13.85 -12.24
N MET A 41 -2.58 -13.10 -12.95
CA MET A 41 -2.58 -11.63 -12.86
C MET A 41 -3.90 -11.01 -13.35
N ALA A 42 -4.53 -11.58 -14.37
CA ALA A 42 -5.79 -11.06 -14.91
C ALA A 42 -6.94 -11.23 -13.89
N GLU A 43 -7.05 -12.41 -13.29
CA GLU A 43 -8.04 -12.69 -12.24
C GLU A 43 -7.80 -11.84 -10.99
N LEU A 44 -6.54 -11.67 -10.60
CA LEU A 44 -6.17 -10.81 -9.48
C LEU A 44 -6.48 -9.33 -9.77
N SER A 45 -6.26 -8.86 -11.00
CA SER A 45 -6.62 -7.50 -11.43
C SER A 45 -8.10 -7.24 -11.24
N ALA A 46 -8.95 -8.14 -11.74
CA ALA A 46 -10.40 -8.01 -11.62
C ALA A 46 -10.87 -8.03 -10.16
N ALA A 47 -10.25 -8.85 -9.31
CA ALA A 47 -10.59 -8.90 -7.89
C ALA A 47 -10.20 -7.60 -7.15
N LEU A 48 -9.03 -7.03 -7.46
CA LEU A 48 -8.60 -5.76 -6.89
C LEU A 48 -9.48 -4.60 -7.35
N GLU A 49 -9.84 -4.56 -8.64
CA GLU A 49 -10.74 -3.54 -9.21
C GLU A 49 -12.13 -3.59 -8.59
N ALA A 50 -12.66 -4.80 -8.34
CA ALA A 50 -13.94 -4.99 -7.68
C ALA A 50 -13.95 -4.53 -6.20
N GLY A 51 -12.76 -4.32 -5.62
CA GLY A 51 -12.57 -3.99 -4.21
C GLY A 51 -12.46 -5.23 -3.33
N MET A 52 -11.53 -5.18 -2.38
CA MET A 52 -11.25 -6.25 -1.43
C MET A 52 -11.31 -5.72 0.01
N THR A 53 -11.70 -6.59 0.95
CA THR A 53 -11.68 -6.27 2.38
C THR A 53 -10.34 -6.68 2.97
N PRO A 54 -9.60 -5.78 3.64
CA PRO A 54 -8.35 -6.15 4.31
C PRO A 54 -8.64 -7.06 5.51
N ILE A 55 -7.89 -8.15 5.63
CA ILE A 55 -7.96 -9.08 6.76
C ILE A 55 -6.61 -9.09 7.48
N VAL A 56 -6.63 -8.88 8.80
CA VAL A 56 -5.46 -9.03 9.67
C VAL A 56 -5.75 -10.16 10.63
N SER A 57 -4.90 -11.19 10.62
CA SER A 57 -5.06 -12.37 11.47
C SER A 57 -3.71 -12.81 12.07
N TYR A 58 -3.77 -13.40 13.26
CA TYR A 58 -2.64 -14.04 13.91
C TYR A 58 -3.10 -15.39 14.44
N TRP A 59 -2.42 -16.44 14.01
CA TRP A 59 -2.80 -17.83 14.30
C TRP A 59 -1.57 -18.73 14.26
N SER A 60 -1.71 -19.93 14.83
CA SER A 60 -0.67 -20.94 14.90
C SER A 60 -1.22 -22.29 14.42
N SER A 61 -0.37 -23.10 13.79
CA SER A 61 -0.68 -24.48 13.42
C SER A 61 0.57 -25.35 13.57
N ASN A 62 0.39 -26.66 13.72
CA ASN A 62 1.48 -27.63 13.62
C ASN A 62 1.76 -28.04 12.16
N ASP A 63 1.24 -27.28 11.20
CA ASP A 63 1.38 -27.48 9.75
C ASP A 63 1.61 -26.13 9.05
N MET A 64 2.71 -25.47 9.44
CA MET A 64 3.22 -24.20 8.92
C MET A 64 4.57 -24.32 8.20
N LEU A 65 5.16 -25.53 8.13
CA LEU A 65 6.41 -25.79 7.41
C LEU A 65 6.36 -25.39 5.92
N TRP A 66 5.17 -25.21 5.32
CA TRP A 66 5.03 -24.69 3.96
C TRP A 66 5.48 -23.22 3.84
N MET A 67 5.47 -22.46 4.94
CA MET A 67 5.83 -21.04 5.01
C MET A 67 7.26 -20.83 5.51
N ASP A 68 7.66 -21.51 6.58
CA ASP A 68 8.94 -21.29 7.27
C ASP A 68 9.81 -22.55 7.42
N GLY A 69 9.33 -23.67 6.89
CA GLY A 69 10.07 -24.93 6.86
C GLY A 69 11.24 -24.89 5.87
N LYS A 70 12.00 -25.98 5.80
CA LYS A 70 13.24 -26.05 5.02
C LYS A 70 13.13 -25.65 3.55
N GLY A 71 11.94 -25.74 2.95
CA GLY A 71 11.75 -25.47 1.53
C GLY A 71 12.47 -26.48 0.63
N GLN A 72 12.38 -26.29 -0.68
CA GLN A 72 13.01 -27.17 -1.68
C GLN A 72 14.53 -26.99 -1.74
N ASP A 73 15.04 -25.84 -1.31
CA ASP A 73 16.47 -25.51 -1.26
C ASP A 73 17.13 -25.93 0.05
N GLY A 74 16.36 -26.38 1.04
CA GLY A 74 16.84 -26.79 2.34
C GLY A 74 17.26 -25.65 3.26
N GLN A 75 17.06 -24.39 2.87
CA GLN A 75 17.59 -23.22 3.58
C GLN A 75 16.63 -22.61 4.58
N GLY A 76 15.35 -22.99 4.56
CA GLY A 76 14.38 -22.43 5.49
C GLY A 76 14.71 -22.72 6.96
N PRO A 77 14.34 -21.82 7.89
CA PRO A 77 14.82 -21.86 9.27
C PRO A 77 14.25 -23.01 10.09
N CYS A 78 12.99 -23.41 9.86
CA CYS A 78 12.28 -24.37 10.69
C CYS A 78 12.44 -25.80 10.14
N ALA A 79 12.76 -26.75 11.02
CA ALA A 79 12.77 -28.19 10.68
C ALA A 79 11.48 -28.91 11.12
N VAL A 80 10.80 -28.36 12.13
CA VAL A 80 9.59 -28.92 12.75
C VAL A 80 8.72 -27.77 13.23
N ASP A 81 7.41 -27.87 13.04
CA ASP A 81 6.44 -26.92 13.58
C ASP A 81 6.17 -27.13 15.06
N GLN A 82 6.03 -26.02 15.80
CA GLN A 82 5.66 -26.03 17.21
C GLN A 82 4.71 -24.87 17.49
N ALA A 83 3.41 -25.07 17.26
CA ALA A 83 2.39 -24.02 17.44
C ALA A 83 2.42 -23.39 18.85
N SER A 84 2.76 -24.19 19.87
CA SER A 84 2.89 -23.75 21.26
C SER A 84 4.02 -22.74 21.52
N LYS A 85 4.93 -22.54 20.56
CA LYS A 85 6.02 -21.57 20.64
C LYS A 85 5.71 -20.23 19.97
N CYS A 86 4.55 -20.08 19.33
CA CYS A 86 4.12 -18.79 18.81
C CYS A 86 4.02 -17.78 19.96
N GLY A 87 4.41 -16.53 19.69
CA GLY A 87 4.27 -15.45 20.66
C GLY A 87 2.80 -15.22 21.03
N GLU A 88 2.55 -14.58 22.17
CA GLU A 88 1.18 -14.31 22.60
C GLU A 88 0.51 -13.21 21.77
N THR A 89 1.30 -12.28 21.23
CA THR A 89 0.79 -11.12 20.49
C THR A 89 1.69 -10.75 19.32
N VAL A 90 1.08 -10.11 18.33
CA VAL A 90 1.76 -9.39 17.25
C VAL A 90 1.14 -8.02 17.12
N LYS A 91 1.92 -7.04 16.65
CA LYS A 91 1.46 -5.67 16.47
C LYS A 91 1.63 -5.25 15.01
N PHE A 92 0.52 -4.89 14.40
CA PHE A 92 0.48 -4.22 13.11
C PHE A 92 0.12 -2.75 13.32
N TRP A 93 0.80 -1.84 12.64
CA TRP A 93 0.57 -0.40 12.76
C TRP A 93 1.08 0.31 11.50
N GLY A 94 0.69 1.58 11.34
CA GLY A 94 1.14 2.39 10.19
C GLY A 94 0.48 2.01 8.86
N PHE A 95 -0.76 1.51 8.90
CA PHE A 95 -1.51 1.18 7.69
C PHE A 95 -1.83 2.44 6.89
N ALA A 96 -1.51 2.42 5.60
CA ALA A 96 -1.86 3.45 4.63
C ALA A 96 -2.18 2.80 3.28
N VAL A 97 -3.04 3.44 2.50
CA VAL A 97 -3.30 3.11 1.11
C VAL A 97 -3.19 4.40 0.32
N GLU A 98 -2.28 4.41 -0.64
CA GLU A 98 -1.89 5.60 -1.38
C GLU A 98 -1.86 5.28 -2.87
N ALA A 99 -2.07 6.29 -3.70
CA ALA A 99 -1.88 6.15 -5.13
C ALA A 99 -0.37 6.03 -5.42
N LEU A 100 -0.01 5.22 -6.41
CA LEU A 100 1.36 5.24 -6.93
C LEU A 100 1.60 6.59 -7.58
N GLU A 101 2.68 7.26 -7.21
CA GLU A 101 3.10 8.46 -7.92
C GLU A 101 3.38 8.07 -9.37
N ALA A 102 2.62 8.62 -10.31
CA ALA A 102 2.93 8.45 -11.72
C ALA A 102 4.26 9.14 -11.97
N GLU A 103 5.30 8.35 -12.24
CA GLU A 103 6.59 8.82 -12.76
C GLU A 103 6.33 9.71 -13.98
N GLY A 104 6.22 11.03 -13.76
CA GLY A 104 5.99 12.03 -14.81
C GLY A 104 4.81 13.00 -14.64
N SER A 105 3.98 12.94 -13.59
CA SER A 105 3.04 14.06 -13.30
C SER A 105 3.57 14.93 -12.17
N THR A 106 4.47 15.85 -12.50
CA THR A 106 4.66 17.07 -11.72
C THR A 106 3.42 17.93 -11.88
N GLU A 107 2.32 17.55 -11.24
CA GLU A 107 1.23 18.47 -10.99
C GLU A 107 1.73 19.39 -9.88
N ALA A 108 2.30 20.53 -10.32
CA ALA A 108 2.69 21.60 -9.44
C ALA A 108 1.51 21.91 -8.52
N LYS A 109 1.70 21.65 -7.22
CA LYS A 109 0.82 22.08 -6.13
C LYS A 109 0.45 23.54 -6.38
N ALA A 110 -0.73 23.78 -6.96
CA ALA A 110 -1.25 25.11 -7.12
C ALA A 110 -1.48 25.66 -5.72
N GLU A 111 -0.61 26.56 -5.27
CA GLU A 111 -0.88 27.37 -4.10
C GLU A 111 -2.21 28.10 -4.29
N PRO A 112 -3.07 28.19 -3.27
CA PRO A 112 -4.31 28.92 -3.39
C PRO A 112 -3.99 30.40 -3.61
N VAL A 113 -4.30 30.89 -4.81
CA VAL A 113 -4.26 32.32 -5.12
C VAL A 113 -5.19 33.05 -4.14
N PRO A 114 -4.73 34.09 -3.43
CA PRO A 114 -5.59 34.81 -2.50
C PRO A 114 -6.67 35.54 -3.28
N VAL A 115 -7.92 35.08 -3.13
CA VAL A 115 -9.10 35.75 -3.66
C VAL A 115 -9.24 37.09 -2.93
N THR A 116 -8.88 38.18 -3.60
CA THR A 116 -9.09 39.53 -3.08
C THR A 116 -10.58 39.87 -3.20
N THR A 117 -11.31 39.79 -2.09
CA THR A 117 -12.71 40.23 -2.01
C THR A 117 -12.77 41.76 -2.20
N THR A 118 -13.06 42.19 -3.43
CA THR A 118 -13.42 43.59 -3.70
C THR A 118 -14.83 43.84 -3.15
N THR A 119 -14.90 44.58 -2.04
CA THR A 119 -16.16 45.04 -1.45
C THR A 119 -16.67 46.22 -2.29
N MET A 120 -17.76 46.04 -3.04
CA MET A 120 -18.45 47.17 -3.66
C MET A 120 -19.38 47.82 -2.63
N ALA A 121 -19.12 49.10 -2.32
CA ALA A 121 -19.99 49.92 -1.49
C ALA A 121 -21.21 50.37 -2.30
N ILE A 122 -22.41 49.95 -1.86
CA ILE A 122 -23.68 50.42 -2.43
C ILE A 122 -24.01 51.74 -1.74
N THR A 123 -23.99 52.84 -2.50
CA THR A 123 -24.43 54.16 -2.06
C THR A 123 -25.94 54.29 -2.26
N ALA A 124 -26.67 54.63 -1.19
CA ALA A 124 -28.10 54.88 -1.24
C ALA A 124 -28.38 56.31 -1.77
N PRO A 125 -29.39 56.53 -2.62
CA PRO A 125 -29.75 57.85 -3.11
C PRO A 125 -30.49 58.68 -2.03
N PRO A 126 -30.43 60.02 -2.10
CA PRO A 126 -31.06 60.90 -1.12
C PRO A 126 -32.57 60.98 -1.31
N MET A 127 -33.30 61.03 -0.19
CA MET A 127 -34.75 61.23 -0.18
C MET A 127 -35.11 62.69 -0.51
N PRO A 128 -36.15 62.96 -1.32
CA PRO A 128 -36.64 64.30 -1.57
C PRO A 128 -37.51 64.82 -0.40
N VAL A 129 -37.51 66.15 -0.28
CA VAL A 129 -38.00 67.03 0.80
C VAL A 129 -39.50 66.91 1.07
#